data_AF-A0A914DXA6-F1
#
_entry.id   AF-A0A914DXA6-F1
#
_cell.length_a   1.000
_cell.length_b   1.000
_cell.length_c   1.000
_cell.angle_alpha   90.00
_cell.angle_beta   90.00
_cell.angle_gamma   90.00
#
_symmetry.space_group_name_H-M   'P 1'
#
loop_
_entity.id
_entity.type
_entity.pdbx_description
1 polymer ?
#
loop_
_entity_poly.entity_id
_entity_poly.type
_entity_poly.pdbx_seq_one_letter_code
_entity_poly.pdbx_strand_id
1 'polypeptide(L)'
;MNPTAVKLPESVHLKQIIIDIENRRQDLQSQDVCTTLSKIQPKFIESSFCNEIGHLMYLELEVKKIRESSYNPTWEYSEISEILRMPSKLADANKYRKPSEWPLDMDTLASNFFEISSAEKFLKEDEKGPIKRHWLVIDFILSLEMAKILPIYQNLNENDKVILFKKVGLINAILMQCFYSLENNSNTILFPDGVMPLKMLFTVYKQFGVTHASKLYIDTFCRSIETLHRIGIDSNEYVLLKAIIFCYPAVQNLSEEAQKLLRKQQEIYALILLRHLQARLGDIAGAKQYSDVITLIGTFFYFAECHKQTHIIPPVEMKQANPLCLENLQRLYMNSTPRILEKILL
;
A
#
# COMPACT_ATOMS: atom_id res chain seq x y z
N MET A 1 -9.21 -24.77 23.93
CA MET A 1 -10.01 -23.53 23.94
C MET A 1 -9.06 -22.38 24.23
N ASN A 2 -8.89 -21.44 23.29
CA ASN A 2 -7.90 -20.38 23.41
C ASN A 2 -8.51 -19.13 24.09
N PRO A 3 -8.00 -18.68 25.25
CA PRO A 3 -8.56 -17.55 25.99
C PRO A 3 -8.23 -16.16 25.42
N THR A 4 -7.52 -16.04 24.29
CA THR A 4 -7.16 -14.76 23.65
C THR A 4 -8.00 -14.39 22.41
N ALA A 5 -9.16 -15.02 22.22
CA ALA A 5 -10.10 -14.57 21.19
C ALA A 5 -10.64 -13.16 21.54
N VAL A 6 -10.19 -12.16 20.79
CA VAL A 6 -10.70 -10.78 20.86
C VAL A 6 -12.19 -10.82 20.52
N LYS A 7 -13.04 -10.55 21.51
CA LYS A 7 -14.47 -10.32 21.29
C LYS A 7 -14.62 -8.96 20.61
N LEU A 8 -15.21 -8.95 19.42
CA LEU A 8 -15.60 -7.75 18.70
C LEU A 8 -16.56 -6.91 19.57
N PRO A 9 -16.34 -5.60 19.76
CA PRO A 9 -17.34 -4.74 20.37
C PRO A 9 -18.49 -4.52 19.37
N GLU A 10 -19.72 -4.75 19.82
CA GLU A 10 -20.93 -4.44 19.06
C GLU A 10 -21.07 -2.91 18.88
N SER A 11 -20.46 -2.37 17.83
CA SER A 11 -20.61 -0.95 17.53
C SER A 11 -22.01 -0.71 16.95
N VAL A 12 -22.78 0.17 17.61
CA VAL A 12 -24.12 0.61 17.18
C VAL A 12 -24.09 1.18 15.76
N HIS A 13 -22.94 1.67 15.32
CA HIS A 13 -22.72 2.22 13.98
C HIS A 13 -22.71 1.14 12.88
N LEU A 14 -22.17 -0.05 13.17
CA LEU A 14 -22.23 -1.19 12.24
C LEU A 14 -23.67 -1.69 12.05
N LYS A 15 -24.47 -1.70 13.12
CA LYS A 15 -25.90 -2.06 13.03
C LYS A 15 -26.67 -1.06 12.16
N GLN A 16 -26.39 0.24 12.28
CA GLN A 16 -27.05 1.26 11.46
C GLN A 16 -26.67 1.16 9.98
N ILE A 17 -25.40 0.91 9.66
CA ILE A 17 -24.93 0.73 8.28
C ILE A 17 -25.59 -0.51 7.64
N ILE A 18 -25.74 -1.60 8.40
CA ILE A 18 -26.42 -2.82 7.92
C ILE A 18 -27.90 -2.52 7.62
N ILE A 19 -28.59 -1.80 8.50
CA ILE A 19 -30.01 -1.44 8.32
C ILE A 19 -30.20 -0.54 7.09
N ASP A 20 -29.31 0.43 6.88
CA ASP A 20 -29.38 1.34 5.72
C ASP A 20 -29.15 0.61 4.38
N ILE A 21 -28.29 -0.42 4.40
CA ILE A 21 -28.07 -1.30 3.23
C ILE A 21 -29.28 -2.20 2.98
N GLU A 22 -29.90 -2.75 4.03
CA GLU A 22 -31.11 -3.59 3.91
C GLU A 22 -32.31 -2.81 3.39
N ASN A 23 -32.50 -1.57 3.84
CA ASN A 23 -33.59 -0.69 3.38
C ASN A 23 -33.44 -0.34 1.89
N ARG A 24 -32.24 0.02 1.44
CA ARG A 24 -31.97 0.27 0.00
C ARG A 24 -32.18 -0.97 -0.88
N ARG A 25 -32.07 -2.17 -0.30
CA ARG A 25 -32.26 -3.45 -1.01
C ARG A 25 -33.73 -3.83 -1.15
N GLN A 26 -34.59 -3.40 -0.23
CA GLN A 26 -36.05 -3.59 -0.33
C GLN A 26 -36.67 -2.71 -1.41
N ASP A 27 -36.20 -1.46 -1.56
CA ASP A 27 -36.68 -0.55 -2.61
C ASP A 27 -36.43 -1.11 -4.02
N LEU A 28 -35.30 -1.79 -4.22
CA LEU A 28 -34.89 -2.41 -5.49
C LEU A 28 -35.59 -3.75 -5.79
N GLN A 29 -36.17 -4.42 -4.78
CA GLN A 29 -36.88 -5.70 -4.95
C GLN A 29 -38.37 -5.51 -5.31
N SER A 30 -38.88 -4.29 -5.28
CA SER A 30 -40.26 -3.93 -5.64
C SER A 30 -40.60 -4.08 -7.13
N GLN A 31 -39.62 -4.37 -8.00
CA GLN A 31 -39.77 -4.21 -9.44
C GLN A 31 -39.63 -5.44 -10.34
N ASP A 32 -39.39 -6.66 -9.82
CA ASP A 32 -39.39 -7.85 -10.69
C ASP A 32 -39.99 -9.09 -10.03
N VAL A 33 -41.08 -9.58 -10.63
CA VAL A 33 -41.78 -10.82 -10.26
C VAL A 33 -41.63 -11.81 -11.42
N CYS A 34 -40.84 -12.88 -11.25
CA CYS A 34 -41.20 -14.25 -11.68
C CYS A 34 -40.18 -15.31 -11.19
N THR A 35 -40.60 -16.07 -10.16
CA THR A 35 -40.56 -17.55 -9.97
C THR A 35 -39.76 -18.41 -10.96
N THR A 36 -39.02 -19.49 -10.62
CA THR A 36 -38.75 -20.29 -9.40
C THR A 36 -37.67 -21.30 -9.80
N LEU A 37 -36.59 -21.49 -8.99
CA LEU A 37 -35.73 -22.70 -8.84
C LEU A 37 -34.31 -22.30 -8.37
N SER A 38 -34.08 -22.09 -7.05
CA SER A 38 -32.71 -22.04 -6.42
C SER A 38 -32.70 -21.61 -4.94
N LYS A 39 -33.71 -21.98 -4.13
CA LYS A 39 -33.95 -21.33 -2.83
C LYS A 39 -33.02 -21.72 -1.66
N ILE A 40 -31.91 -22.40 -1.91
CA ILE A 40 -30.83 -22.58 -0.93
C ILE A 40 -29.49 -22.40 -1.68
N GLN A 41 -28.64 -21.44 -1.26
CA GLN A 41 -27.28 -21.13 -1.76
C GLN A 41 -27.05 -20.01 -2.82
N PRO A 42 -27.77 -18.88 -2.77
CA PRO A 42 -27.14 -17.60 -3.22
C PRO A 42 -26.82 -16.68 -2.04
N LYS A 43 -27.79 -16.48 -1.13
CA LYS A 43 -27.70 -15.52 -0.01
C LYS A 43 -26.58 -15.80 0.99
N PHE A 44 -26.29 -17.08 1.27
CA PHE A 44 -25.23 -17.47 2.21
C PHE A 44 -23.83 -17.17 1.68
N ILE A 45 -23.60 -17.44 0.39
CA ILE A 45 -22.31 -17.19 -0.27
C ILE A 45 -22.06 -15.68 -0.38
N GLU A 46 -23.08 -14.91 -0.76
CA GLU A 46 -23.01 -13.44 -0.76
C GLU A 46 -22.71 -12.87 0.62
N SER A 47 -23.34 -13.38 1.68
CA SER A 47 -23.06 -12.95 3.05
C SER A 47 -21.62 -13.24 3.48
N SER A 48 -21.06 -14.38 3.06
CA SER A 48 -19.66 -14.72 3.33
C SER A 48 -18.69 -13.78 2.60
N PHE A 49 -19.02 -13.36 1.37
CA PHE A 49 -18.18 -12.45 0.60
C PHE A 49 -18.19 -11.04 1.20
N CYS A 50 -19.35 -10.55 1.63
CA CYS A 50 -19.44 -9.27 2.33
C CYS A 50 -18.63 -9.27 3.63
N ASN A 51 -18.64 -10.38 4.38
CA ASN A 51 -17.84 -10.51 5.59
C ASN A 51 -16.33 -10.45 5.30
N GLU A 52 -15.88 -11.09 4.22
CA GLU A 52 -14.47 -11.07 3.83
C GLU A 52 -14.02 -9.67 3.42
N ILE A 53 -14.80 -8.97 2.59
CA ILE A 53 -14.53 -7.57 2.22
C ILE A 53 -14.52 -6.69 3.48
N GLY A 54 -15.50 -6.85 4.37
CA GLY A 54 -15.57 -6.10 5.62
C GLY A 54 -14.35 -6.32 6.51
N HIS A 55 -13.84 -7.56 6.60
CA HIS A 55 -12.62 -7.87 7.33
C HIS A 55 -11.40 -7.18 6.70
N LEU A 56 -11.23 -7.28 5.39
CA LEU A 56 -10.12 -6.64 4.68
C LEU A 56 -10.16 -5.11 4.80
N MET A 57 -11.35 -4.50 4.70
CA MET A 57 -11.55 -3.07 4.94
C MET A 57 -11.18 -2.67 6.37
N TYR A 58 -11.57 -3.46 7.38
CA TYR A 58 -11.20 -3.18 8.76
C TYR A 58 -9.68 -3.17 8.94
N LEU A 59 -8.97 -4.17 8.39
CA LEU A 59 -7.51 -4.20 8.44
C LEU A 59 -6.88 -2.98 7.77
N GLU A 60 -7.42 -2.57 6.62
CA GLU A 60 -6.94 -1.37 5.92
C GLU A 60 -7.14 -0.09 6.72
N LEU A 61 -8.28 0.04 7.41
CA LEU A 61 -8.54 1.18 8.28
C LEU A 61 -7.55 1.24 9.46
N GLU A 62 -7.22 0.10 10.08
CA GLU A 62 -6.22 0.07 11.15
C GLU A 62 -4.81 0.41 10.63
N VAL A 63 -4.44 -0.08 9.44
CA VAL A 63 -3.19 0.30 8.76
C VAL A 63 -3.17 1.81 8.50
N LYS A 64 -4.25 2.37 7.94
CA LYS A 64 -4.38 3.80 7.64
C LYS A 64 -4.26 4.66 8.90
N LYS A 65 -4.88 4.26 10.01
CA LYS A 65 -4.74 4.94 11.30
C LYS A 65 -3.29 5.03 11.73
N ILE A 66 -2.52 3.94 11.66
CA ILE A 66 -1.10 3.96 12.01
C ILE A 66 -0.31 4.82 11.02
N ARG A 67 -0.59 4.69 9.72
CA ARG A 67 0.07 5.45 8.66
C ARG A 67 -0.07 6.97 8.85
N GLU A 68 -1.25 7.43 9.25
CA GLU A 68 -1.55 8.84 9.52
C GLU A 68 -1.15 9.31 10.94
N SER A 69 -0.49 8.46 11.72
CA SER A 69 -0.14 8.75 13.12
C SER A 69 1.32 9.13 13.31
N SER A 70 1.69 9.43 14.56
CA SER A 70 3.04 9.66 15.05
C SER A 70 3.96 8.43 14.97
N TYR A 71 3.45 7.26 14.56
CA TYR A 71 4.26 6.04 14.41
C TYR A 71 5.41 6.24 13.43
N ASN A 72 6.63 5.91 13.88
CA ASN A 72 7.83 5.86 13.08
C ASN A 72 8.63 4.61 13.50
N PRO A 73 8.77 3.59 12.65
CA PRO A 73 9.49 2.38 13.00
C PRO A 73 10.97 2.68 13.23
N THR A 74 11.60 1.99 14.19
CA THR A 74 13.05 2.05 14.37
C THR A 74 13.76 1.41 13.18
N TRP A 75 14.84 2.02 12.72
CA TRP A 75 15.59 1.57 11.53
C TRP A 75 16.59 0.45 11.84
N GLU A 76 16.54 -0.12 13.04
CA GLU A 76 17.50 -1.11 13.54
C GLU A 76 17.27 -2.53 12.99
N TYR A 77 16.15 -2.76 12.30
CA TYR A 77 15.83 -4.07 11.75
C TYR A 77 16.82 -4.45 10.66
N SER A 78 17.46 -5.60 10.85
CA SER A 78 18.41 -6.16 9.88
C SER A 78 17.73 -7.06 8.87
N GLU A 79 16.59 -7.68 9.19
CA GLU A 79 15.88 -8.62 8.32
C GLU A 79 14.35 -8.60 8.45
N ILE A 80 13.65 -8.97 7.36
CA ILE A 80 12.19 -9.21 7.37
C ILE A 80 11.80 -10.28 8.41
N SER A 81 12.67 -11.28 8.61
CA SER A 81 12.45 -12.38 9.55
C SER A 81 12.33 -11.89 11.00
N GLU A 82 13.03 -10.81 11.35
CA GLU A 82 12.96 -10.19 12.69
C GLU A 82 11.60 -9.55 12.91
N ILE A 83 11.12 -8.76 11.95
CA ILE A 83 9.82 -8.06 12.02
C ILE A 83 8.65 -9.06 12.06
N LEU A 84 8.78 -10.18 11.33
CA LEU A 84 7.78 -11.26 11.34
C LEU A 84 7.59 -11.90 12.72
N ARG A 85 8.69 -12.09 13.47
CA ARG A 85 8.65 -12.70 14.82
C ARG A 85 8.13 -11.74 15.89
N MET A 86 8.15 -10.43 15.64
CA MET A 86 7.66 -9.44 16.59
C MET A 86 6.12 -9.46 16.67
N PRO A 87 5.53 -9.14 17.83
CA PRO A 87 4.09 -8.92 17.94
C PRO A 87 3.61 -7.85 16.96
N SER A 88 2.41 -8.04 16.41
CA SER A 88 1.85 -7.07 15.47
C SER A 88 1.60 -5.72 16.15
N LYS A 89 1.91 -4.64 15.43
CA LYS A 89 1.68 -3.26 15.87
C LYS A 89 0.28 -2.74 15.53
N LEU A 90 -0.49 -3.47 14.73
CA LEU A 90 -1.84 -3.04 14.33
C LEU A 90 -2.82 -2.99 15.51
N ALA A 91 -2.69 -3.87 16.50
CA ALA A 91 -3.49 -3.81 17.73
C ALA A 91 -3.22 -2.54 18.57
N ASP A 92 -2.06 -1.92 18.37
CA ASP A 92 -1.62 -0.72 19.07
C ASP A 92 -1.99 0.58 18.33
N ALA A 93 -2.78 0.52 17.24
CA ALA A 93 -3.09 1.69 16.42
C ALA A 93 -3.62 2.89 17.23
N ASN A 94 -4.46 2.64 18.22
CA ASN A 94 -5.05 3.68 19.09
C ASN A 94 -4.04 4.34 20.04
N LYS A 95 -2.83 3.81 20.21
CA LYS A 95 -1.78 4.42 21.04
C LYS A 95 -1.12 5.61 20.34
N TYR A 96 -1.15 5.63 19.01
CA TYR A 96 -0.53 6.67 18.21
C TYR A 96 -1.53 7.76 17.85
N ARG A 97 -1.09 9.01 17.80
CA ARG A 97 -1.92 10.17 17.48
C ARG A 97 -1.45 10.83 16.21
N LYS A 98 -2.37 11.44 15.46
CA LYS A 98 -2.01 12.27 14.31
C LYS A 98 -1.12 13.43 14.79
N PRO A 99 0.06 13.65 14.18
CA PRO A 99 0.91 14.78 14.51
C PRO A 99 0.19 16.12 14.29
N SER A 100 0.31 17.04 15.23
CA SER A 100 -0.28 18.39 15.13
C SER A 100 0.43 19.29 14.12
N GLU A 101 1.67 18.95 13.77
CA GLU A 101 2.53 19.72 12.86
C GLU A 101 2.25 19.41 11.38
N TRP A 102 1.27 18.55 11.06
CA TRP A 102 0.95 18.16 9.69
C TRP A 102 -0.26 18.92 9.12
N PRO A 103 -0.26 19.25 7.81
CA PRO A 103 0.80 18.96 6.83
C PRO A 103 2.04 19.85 7.00
N LEU A 104 3.20 19.33 6.60
CA LEU A 104 4.47 20.05 6.59
C LEU A 104 4.54 21.03 5.42
N ASP A 105 5.22 22.15 5.64
CA ASP A 105 5.48 23.13 4.59
C ASP A 105 6.63 22.68 3.67
N MET A 106 6.32 22.52 2.38
CA MET A 106 7.25 22.01 1.38
C MET A 106 8.40 22.98 1.07
N ASP A 107 8.15 24.28 1.13
CA ASP A 107 9.18 25.30 0.86
C ASP A 107 10.20 25.34 2.00
N THR A 108 9.72 25.28 3.25
CA THR A 108 10.58 25.13 4.43
C THR A 108 11.39 23.83 4.39
N LEU A 109 10.75 22.70 4.04
CA LEU A 109 11.46 21.42 3.91
C LEU A 109 12.54 21.45 2.84
N ALA A 110 12.26 22.04 1.68
CA ALA A 110 13.23 22.18 0.60
C ALA A 110 14.42 23.04 1.05
N SER A 111 14.19 24.19 1.68
CA SER A 111 15.25 25.06 2.20
C SER A 111 16.14 24.35 3.23
N ASN A 112 15.54 23.64 4.19
CA ASN A 112 16.28 22.87 5.20
C ASN A 112 17.13 21.76 4.56
N PHE A 113 16.67 21.15 3.47
CA PHE A 113 17.42 20.12 2.75
C PHE A 113 18.76 20.65 2.22
N PHE A 114 18.83 21.93 1.84
CA PHE A 114 20.06 22.57 1.35
C PHE A 114 21.03 22.98 2.46
N GLU A 115 20.52 23.42 3.62
CA GLU A 115 21.37 23.79 4.76
C GLU A 115 22.19 22.61 5.31
N ILE A 116 21.72 21.38 5.08
CA ILE A 116 22.36 20.14 5.57
C ILE A 116 23.30 19.53 4.50
N SER A 117 23.56 20.24 3.40
CA SER A 117 24.56 19.87 2.38
C SER A 117 26.00 19.78 2.92
N SER A 118 26.28 20.22 4.15
CA SER A 118 27.43 19.73 4.90
C SER A 118 27.15 18.27 5.34
N ALA A 119 27.67 17.31 4.58
CA ALA A 119 27.50 15.86 4.80
C ALA A 119 27.75 15.38 6.25
N GLU A 120 28.49 16.16 7.06
CA GLU A 120 28.72 15.87 8.47
C GLU A 120 27.50 16.06 9.38
N LYS A 121 26.51 16.90 9.04
CA LYS A 121 25.31 17.12 9.87
C LYS A 121 24.22 16.06 9.67
N PHE A 122 24.06 15.56 8.44
CA PHE A 122 23.14 14.43 8.15
C PHE A 122 23.50 13.17 8.94
N LEU A 123 24.79 12.97 9.25
CA LEU A 123 25.30 11.81 9.97
C LEU A 123 25.40 12.01 11.49
N LYS A 124 25.38 13.26 11.98
CA LYS A 124 25.62 13.60 13.40
C LYS A 124 24.35 13.95 14.18
N GLU A 125 23.23 14.23 13.51
CA GLU A 125 21.95 14.46 14.20
C GLU A 125 21.02 13.26 14.05
N ASP A 126 21.27 12.24 14.89
CA ASP A 126 20.15 11.55 15.52
C ASP A 126 19.23 12.60 16.17
N GLU A 127 17.93 12.51 15.90
CA GLU A 127 16.80 13.29 16.47
C GLU A 127 16.31 14.58 15.75
N LYS A 128 17.08 15.29 14.90
CA LYS A 128 16.67 16.63 14.39
C LYS A 128 16.73 16.90 12.87
N GLY A 129 16.99 15.91 12.02
CA GLY A 129 16.90 16.08 10.56
C GLY A 129 15.48 16.43 10.03
N PRO A 130 15.36 17.15 8.90
CA PRO A 130 14.08 17.66 8.38
C PRO A 130 13.21 16.57 7.73
N ILE A 131 13.80 15.46 7.26
CA ILE A 131 13.05 14.31 6.75
C ILE A 131 13.04 13.22 7.82
N LYS A 132 12.13 13.35 8.79
CA LYS A 132 11.99 12.42 9.92
C LYS A 132 11.47 11.03 9.52
N ARG A 133 10.96 10.85 8.29
CA ARG A 133 10.20 9.66 7.86
C ARG A 133 10.57 9.16 6.47
N HIS A 134 10.92 7.88 6.37
CA HIS A 134 11.05 7.18 5.09
C HIS A 134 9.75 6.44 4.76
N TRP A 135 8.83 7.16 4.10
CA TRP A 135 7.48 6.66 3.82
C TRP A 135 7.42 5.32 3.08
N LEU A 136 8.34 5.08 2.13
CA LEU A 136 8.39 3.77 1.45
C LEU A 136 8.67 2.61 2.43
N VAL A 137 9.57 2.81 3.39
CA VAL A 137 9.87 1.79 4.40
C VAL A 137 8.71 1.63 5.37
N ILE A 138 8.11 2.75 5.80
CA ILE A 138 6.93 2.73 6.67
C ILE A 138 5.82 1.92 6.00
N ASP A 139 5.49 2.23 4.75
CA ASP A 139 4.44 1.56 3.99
C ASP A 139 4.78 0.07 3.72
N PHE A 140 6.06 -0.26 3.54
CA PHE A 140 6.53 -1.65 3.45
C PHE A 140 6.33 -2.41 4.77
N ILE A 141 6.71 -1.81 5.91
CA ILE A 141 6.51 -2.41 7.24
C ILE A 141 5.02 -2.55 7.55
N LEU A 142 4.20 -1.54 7.24
CA LEU A 142 2.75 -1.61 7.42
C LEU A 142 2.11 -2.68 6.53
N SER A 143 2.63 -2.88 5.32
CA SER A 143 2.22 -4.00 4.45
C SER A 143 2.56 -5.36 5.09
N LEU A 144 3.70 -5.47 5.79
CA LEU A 144 4.09 -6.68 6.52
C LEU A 144 3.17 -6.92 7.72
N GLU A 145 2.85 -5.87 8.45
CA GLU A 145 1.92 -5.92 9.58
C GLU A 145 0.54 -6.39 9.14
N MET A 146 0.04 -5.91 7.99
CA MET A 146 -1.20 -6.42 7.41
C MET A 146 -1.09 -7.90 7.00
N ALA A 147 -0.01 -8.27 6.31
CA ALA A 147 0.22 -9.66 5.89
C ALA A 147 0.20 -10.63 7.08
N LYS A 148 0.80 -10.25 8.22
CA LYS A 148 0.80 -11.03 9.47
C LYS A 148 -0.62 -11.33 9.98
N ILE A 149 -1.63 -10.52 9.67
CA ILE A 149 -3.00 -10.78 10.18
C ILE A 149 -3.79 -11.70 9.24
N LEU A 150 -3.42 -11.78 7.96
CA LEU A 150 -4.15 -12.58 6.99
C LEU A 150 -4.09 -14.08 7.33
N PRO A 151 -5.24 -14.80 7.37
CA PRO A 151 -5.29 -16.22 7.74
C PRO A 151 -4.38 -17.11 6.89
N ILE A 152 -4.29 -16.84 5.59
CA ILE A 152 -3.41 -17.58 4.67
C ILE A 152 -1.94 -17.49 5.08
N TYR A 153 -1.52 -16.32 5.54
CA TYR A 153 -0.14 -16.07 5.90
C TYR A 153 0.26 -16.84 7.17
N GLN A 154 -0.68 -17.00 8.12
CA GLN A 154 -0.49 -17.81 9.33
C GLN A 154 -0.27 -19.30 9.03
N ASN A 155 -0.80 -19.80 7.91
CA ASN A 155 -0.69 -21.20 7.50
C ASN A 155 0.60 -21.50 6.72
N LEU A 156 1.40 -20.49 6.38
CA LEU A 156 2.70 -20.67 5.73
C LEU A 156 3.78 -20.95 6.78
N ASN A 157 4.81 -21.73 6.41
CA ASN A 157 6.02 -21.81 7.21
C ASN A 157 6.81 -20.49 7.12
N GLU A 158 7.71 -20.26 8.09
CA GLU A 158 8.47 -19.00 8.20
C GLU A 158 9.30 -18.66 6.95
N ASN A 159 9.87 -19.66 6.28
CA ASN A 159 10.67 -19.44 5.08
C ASN A 159 9.79 -18.97 3.91
N ASP A 160 8.64 -19.62 3.70
CA ASP A 160 7.68 -19.25 2.66
C ASP A 160 7.07 -17.87 2.92
N LYS A 161 6.83 -17.50 4.18
CA LYS A 161 6.41 -16.13 4.56
C LYS A 161 7.42 -15.10 4.06
N VAL A 162 8.71 -15.30 4.38
CA VAL A 162 9.77 -14.37 3.97
C VAL A 162 9.89 -14.30 2.45
N ILE A 163 9.89 -15.44 1.75
CA ILE A 163 10.01 -15.51 0.29
C ILE A 163 8.85 -14.78 -0.39
N LEU A 164 7.61 -15.07 0.03
CA LEU A 164 6.41 -14.43 -0.48
C LEU A 164 6.47 -12.92 -0.25
N PHE A 165 6.75 -12.49 0.98
CA PHE A 165 6.72 -11.07 1.31
C PHE A 165 7.81 -10.26 0.62
N LYS A 166 9.01 -10.81 0.43
CA LYS A 166 10.04 -10.18 -0.41
C LYS A 166 9.56 -9.90 -1.83
N LYS A 167 8.69 -10.75 -2.38
CA LYS A 167 8.13 -10.58 -3.72
C LYS A 167 7.01 -9.56 -3.78
N VAL A 168 6.13 -9.52 -2.78
CA VAL A 168 4.84 -8.78 -2.85
C VAL A 168 4.74 -7.58 -1.91
N GLY A 169 5.64 -7.44 -0.95
CA GLY A 169 5.58 -6.39 0.08
C GLY A 169 5.73 -4.99 -0.51
N LEU A 170 6.69 -4.78 -1.40
CA LEU A 170 6.91 -3.49 -2.07
C LEU A 170 5.72 -3.09 -2.95
N ILE A 171 5.12 -4.07 -3.63
CA ILE A 171 3.96 -3.87 -4.51
C ILE A 171 2.77 -3.35 -3.68
N ASN A 172 2.50 -4.00 -2.55
CA ASN A 172 1.44 -3.56 -1.64
C ASN A 172 1.74 -2.20 -1.00
N ALA A 173 3.00 -1.88 -0.70
CA ALA A 173 3.41 -0.57 -0.20
C ALA A 173 3.15 0.54 -1.22
N ILE A 174 3.50 0.32 -2.49
CA ILE A 174 3.26 1.29 -3.57
C ILE A 174 1.77 1.43 -3.83
N LEU A 175 1.02 0.33 -3.86
CA LEU A 175 -0.43 0.35 -4.00
C LEU A 175 -1.10 1.14 -2.86
N MET A 176 -0.58 1.04 -1.63
CA MET A 176 -1.00 1.87 -0.48
C MET A 176 -0.74 3.37 -0.71
N GLN A 177 0.44 3.74 -1.19
CA GLN A 177 0.75 5.15 -1.51
C GLN A 177 -0.15 5.70 -2.62
N CYS A 178 -0.37 4.90 -3.67
CA CYS A 178 -1.19 5.31 -4.81
C CYS A 178 -2.64 5.50 -4.42
N PHE A 179 -3.23 4.53 -3.69
CA PHE A 179 -4.62 4.62 -3.27
C PHE A 179 -4.84 5.73 -2.25
N TYR A 180 -3.91 5.93 -1.31
CA TYR A 180 -3.96 7.09 -0.42
C TYR A 180 -3.98 8.42 -1.18
N SER A 181 -3.14 8.53 -2.22
CA SER A 181 -3.08 9.73 -3.06
C SER A 181 -4.38 9.92 -3.85
N LEU A 182 -4.96 8.83 -4.36
CA LEU A 182 -6.24 8.82 -5.05
C LEU A 182 -7.38 9.31 -4.14
N GLU A 183 -7.47 8.81 -2.90
CA GLU A 183 -8.48 9.24 -1.92
C GLU A 183 -8.36 10.73 -1.58
N ASN A 184 -7.16 11.29 -1.69
CA ASN A 184 -6.88 12.70 -1.45
C ASN A 184 -6.90 13.55 -2.74
N ASN A 185 -7.41 13.03 -3.86
CA ASN A 185 -7.49 13.71 -5.15
C ASN A 185 -6.14 14.27 -5.65
N SER A 186 -5.04 13.57 -5.35
CA SER A 186 -3.71 13.96 -5.77
C SER A 186 -3.31 13.25 -7.07
N ASN A 187 -2.77 14.01 -8.03
CA ASN A 187 -2.25 13.48 -9.30
C ASN A 187 -0.80 12.96 -9.20
N THR A 188 -0.19 13.08 -8.02
CA THR A 188 1.14 12.55 -7.70
C THR A 188 1.13 11.94 -6.30
N ILE A 189 2.14 11.14 -5.98
CA ILE A 189 2.23 10.50 -4.66
C ILE A 189 2.21 11.59 -3.57
N LEU A 190 1.26 11.44 -2.66
CA LEU A 190 1.05 12.29 -1.50
C LEU A 190 1.23 11.44 -0.24
N PHE A 191 2.06 11.93 0.68
CA PHE A 191 2.24 11.32 1.98
C PHE A 191 1.35 11.97 3.04
N PRO A 192 1.08 11.28 4.16
CA PRO A 192 0.23 11.80 5.23
C PRO A 192 0.70 13.10 5.88
N ASP A 193 2.00 13.38 5.80
CA ASP A 193 2.60 14.63 6.25
C ASP A 193 2.49 15.76 5.22
N GLY A 194 1.80 15.55 4.11
CA GLY A 194 1.65 16.53 3.03
C GLY A 194 2.80 16.55 2.03
N VAL A 195 3.85 15.75 2.24
CA VAL A 195 5.00 15.72 1.33
C VAL A 195 4.60 15.08 0.00
N MET A 196 4.97 15.74 -1.09
CA MET A 196 4.84 15.23 -2.45
C MET A 196 6.26 15.01 -3.02
N PRO A 197 6.73 13.75 -3.13
CA PRO A 197 8.12 13.45 -3.49
C PRO A 197 8.56 14.09 -4.80
N LEU A 198 7.73 14.03 -5.83
CA LEU A 198 8.06 14.60 -7.13
C LEU A 198 8.17 16.13 -7.06
N LYS A 199 7.28 16.80 -6.32
CA LYS A 199 7.35 18.26 -6.10
C LYS A 199 8.61 18.64 -5.33
N MET A 200 8.94 17.90 -4.26
CA MET A 200 10.17 18.10 -3.49
C MET A 200 11.41 17.96 -4.38
N LEU A 201 11.45 16.89 -5.18
CA LEU A 201 12.51 16.61 -6.12
C LEU A 201 12.72 17.77 -7.11
N PHE A 202 11.63 18.29 -7.69
CA PHE A 202 11.69 19.43 -8.59
C PHE A 202 12.15 20.71 -7.90
N THR A 203 11.65 21.01 -6.70
CA THR A 203 12.09 22.19 -5.94
C THR A 203 13.59 22.11 -5.64
N VAL A 204 14.09 20.93 -5.30
CA VAL A 204 15.52 20.71 -5.01
C VAL A 204 16.35 20.78 -6.30
N TYR A 205 15.98 20.02 -7.33
CA TYR A 205 16.79 19.87 -8.55
C TYR A 205 16.72 21.06 -9.50
N LYS A 206 15.66 21.87 -9.45
CA LYS A 206 15.59 23.13 -10.20
C LYS A 206 16.74 24.07 -9.86
N GLN A 207 17.20 24.05 -8.60
CA GLN A 207 18.35 24.84 -8.15
C GLN A 207 19.69 24.35 -8.75
N PHE A 208 19.72 23.09 -9.21
CA PHE A 208 20.86 22.48 -9.88
C PHE A 208 20.74 22.47 -11.42
N GLY A 209 19.75 23.20 -11.97
CA GLY A 209 19.54 23.35 -13.40
C GLY A 209 18.71 22.23 -14.05
N VAL A 210 18.15 21.31 -13.28
CA VAL A 210 17.28 20.24 -13.80
C VAL A 210 15.85 20.78 -13.93
N THR A 211 15.34 20.84 -15.17
CA THR A 211 14.01 21.39 -15.46
C THR A 211 12.94 20.32 -15.72
N HIS A 212 13.32 19.05 -15.87
CA HIS A 212 12.42 17.96 -16.21
C HIS A 212 12.72 16.70 -15.39
N ALA A 213 11.68 15.97 -14.99
CA ALA A 213 11.82 14.65 -14.40
C ALA A 213 11.90 13.60 -15.50
N SER A 214 12.77 12.61 -15.33
CA SER A 214 12.86 11.48 -16.24
C SER A 214 11.58 10.66 -16.21
N LYS A 215 11.39 9.91 -17.28
CA LYS A 215 10.30 8.94 -17.40
C LYS A 215 10.22 8.02 -16.17
N LEU A 216 11.36 7.60 -15.62
CA LEU A 216 11.39 6.73 -14.44
C LEU A 216 10.72 7.38 -13.21
N TYR A 217 11.01 8.64 -12.91
CA TYR A 217 10.37 9.38 -11.82
C TYR A 217 8.87 9.63 -12.09
N ILE A 218 8.51 9.98 -13.32
CA ILE A 218 7.11 10.16 -13.71
C ILE A 218 6.32 8.85 -13.58
N ASP A 219 6.91 7.72 -13.98
CA ASP A 219 6.28 6.41 -13.89
C ASP A 219 6.07 6.00 -12.44
N THR A 220 7.08 6.26 -11.60
CA THR A 220 7.08 5.98 -10.15
C THR A 220 6.03 6.81 -9.40
N PHE A 221 6.04 8.14 -9.59
CA PHE A 221 5.29 9.05 -8.73
C PHE A 221 3.98 9.59 -9.32
N CYS A 222 3.69 9.36 -10.61
CA CYS A 222 2.47 9.86 -11.26
C CYS A 222 1.68 8.75 -12.00
N ARG A 223 2.32 8.01 -12.92
CA ARG A 223 1.59 7.03 -13.75
C ARG A 223 0.96 5.90 -12.95
N SER A 224 1.55 5.58 -11.80
CA SER A 224 1.01 4.62 -10.83
C SER A 224 -0.37 5.02 -10.31
N ILE A 225 -0.58 6.31 -10.01
CA ILE A 225 -1.87 6.85 -9.57
C ILE A 225 -2.82 7.02 -10.75
N GLU A 226 -2.33 7.54 -11.88
CA GLU A 226 -3.12 7.73 -13.10
C GLU A 226 -3.80 6.43 -13.54
N THR A 227 -3.11 5.29 -13.38
CA THR A 227 -3.66 3.98 -13.71
C THR A 227 -4.84 3.62 -12.81
N LEU A 228 -4.77 3.89 -11.50
CA LEU A 228 -5.88 3.67 -10.57
C LEU A 228 -7.06 4.61 -10.86
N HIS A 229 -6.77 5.90 -11.11
CA HIS A 229 -7.77 6.90 -11.45
C HIS A 229 -8.52 6.53 -12.74
N ARG A 230 -7.80 6.08 -13.77
CA ARG A 230 -8.39 5.66 -15.06
C ARG A 230 -9.30 4.46 -14.92
N ILE A 231 -8.93 3.50 -14.08
CA ILE A 231 -9.77 2.31 -13.82
C ILE A 231 -10.97 2.67 -12.94
N GLY A 232 -10.88 3.72 -12.12
CA GLY A 232 -11.96 4.11 -11.22
C GLY A 232 -12.16 3.08 -10.11
N ILE A 233 -11.04 2.58 -9.55
CA ILE A 233 -11.06 1.57 -8.50
C ILE A 233 -11.66 2.12 -7.21
N ASP A 234 -12.56 1.38 -6.57
CA ASP A 234 -13.13 1.74 -5.26
C ASP A 234 -12.38 1.06 -4.08
N SER A 235 -12.76 1.40 -2.85
CA SER A 235 -12.12 0.85 -1.64
C SER A 235 -12.30 -0.67 -1.49
N ASN A 236 -13.41 -1.24 -1.93
CA ASN A 236 -13.66 -2.69 -1.85
C ASN A 236 -12.77 -3.43 -2.85
N GLU A 237 -12.73 -2.93 -4.08
CA GLU A 237 -11.89 -3.46 -5.16
C GLU A 237 -10.41 -3.35 -4.80
N TYR A 238 -10.01 -2.24 -4.19
CA TYR A 238 -8.65 -2.01 -3.71
C TYR A 238 -8.20 -3.03 -2.65
N VAL A 239 -9.00 -3.26 -1.61
CA VAL A 239 -8.60 -4.20 -0.55
C VAL A 239 -8.58 -5.64 -1.05
N LEU A 240 -9.48 -6.00 -1.97
CA LEU A 240 -9.46 -7.30 -2.64
C LEU A 240 -8.23 -7.46 -3.56
N LEU A 241 -7.87 -6.43 -4.33
CA LEU A 241 -6.67 -6.42 -5.14
C LEU A 241 -5.40 -6.64 -4.29
N LYS A 242 -5.28 -5.96 -3.15
CA LYS A 242 -4.19 -6.20 -2.19
C LYS A 242 -4.17 -7.63 -1.68
N ALA A 243 -5.31 -8.18 -1.30
CA ALA A 243 -5.42 -9.56 -0.83
C ALA A 243 -5.01 -10.58 -1.91
N ILE A 244 -5.40 -10.35 -3.17
CA ILE A 244 -4.98 -11.16 -4.32
C ILE A 244 -3.46 -11.11 -4.52
N ILE A 245 -2.85 -9.92 -4.36
CA ILE A 245 -1.39 -9.73 -4.46
C ILE A 245 -0.67 -10.43 -3.29
N PHE A 246 -1.19 -10.35 -2.07
CA PHE A 246 -0.64 -11.10 -0.93
C PHE A 246 -0.72 -12.62 -1.11
N CYS A 247 -1.62 -13.11 -1.96
CA CYS A 247 -1.77 -14.54 -2.26
C CYS A 247 -1.04 -14.98 -3.54
N TYR A 248 -0.03 -14.23 -4.01
CA TYR A 248 0.63 -14.52 -5.29
C TYR A 248 1.42 -15.86 -5.25
N PRO A 249 1.00 -16.90 -6.00
CA PRO A 249 1.59 -18.24 -5.87
C PRO A 249 2.84 -18.44 -6.73
N ALA A 250 3.04 -17.63 -7.77
CA ALA A 250 4.11 -17.81 -8.75
C ALA A 250 5.43 -17.15 -8.31
N VAL A 251 5.88 -17.45 -7.08
CA VAL A 251 7.16 -16.99 -6.53
C VAL A 251 8.17 -18.13 -6.56
N GLN A 252 9.38 -17.84 -7.03
CA GLN A 252 10.48 -18.81 -7.02
C GLN A 252 10.82 -19.20 -5.58
N ASN A 253 11.20 -20.47 -5.39
CA ASN A 253 11.62 -21.05 -4.11
C ASN A 253 10.53 -21.20 -3.04
N LEU A 254 9.26 -20.93 -3.35
CA LEU A 254 8.15 -21.34 -2.47
C LEU A 254 7.97 -22.86 -2.48
N SER A 255 7.64 -23.43 -1.32
CA SER A 255 7.25 -24.83 -1.22
C SER A 255 6.00 -25.14 -2.07
N GLU A 256 5.87 -26.38 -2.53
CA GLU A 256 4.67 -26.80 -3.29
C GLU A 256 3.38 -26.65 -2.46
N GLU A 257 3.47 -26.87 -1.15
CA GLU A 257 2.35 -26.70 -0.22
C GLU A 257 1.93 -25.22 -0.15
N ALA A 258 2.88 -24.30 0.03
CA ALA A 258 2.61 -22.87 0.01
C ALA A 258 1.98 -22.42 -1.31
N GLN A 259 2.52 -22.88 -2.46
CA GLN A 259 1.96 -22.55 -3.77
C GLN A 259 0.50 -23.01 -3.91
N LYS A 260 0.16 -24.21 -3.41
CA LYS A 260 -1.21 -24.75 -3.42
C LYS A 260 -2.15 -23.92 -2.52
N LEU A 261 -1.71 -23.61 -1.30
CA LEU A 261 -2.49 -22.80 -0.36
C LEU A 261 -2.75 -21.39 -0.91
N LEU A 262 -1.70 -20.74 -1.42
CA LEU A 262 -1.77 -19.40 -1.99
C LEU A 262 -2.69 -19.35 -3.21
N ARG A 263 -2.56 -20.31 -4.14
CA ARG A 263 -3.42 -20.38 -5.33
C ARG A 263 -4.89 -20.49 -4.96
N LYS A 264 -5.23 -21.40 -4.04
CA LYS A 264 -6.61 -21.57 -3.56
C LYS A 264 -7.16 -20.28 -2.97
N GLN A 265 -6.40 -19.60 -2.11
CA GLN A 265 -6.86 -18.35 -1.50
C GLN A 265 -6.97 -17.21 -2.53
N GLN A 266 -6.03 -17.14 -3.47
CA GLN A 266 -6.05 -16.16 -4.55
C GLN A 266 -7.30 -16.30 -5.43
N GLU A 267 -7.67 -17.53 -5.78
CA GLU A 267 -8.90 -17.84 -6.53
C GLU A 267 -10.16 -17.42 -5.77
N ILE A 268 -10.19 -17.57 -4.45
CA ILE A 268 -11.30 -17.11 -3.61
C ILE A 268 -11.43 -15.59 -3.67
N TYR A 269 -10.35 -14.84 -3.44
CA TYR A 269 -10.40 -13.37 -3.50
C TYR A 269 -10.74 -12.86 -4.91
N ALA A 270 -10.20 -13.50 -5.95
CA ALA A 270 -10.52 -13.18 -7.34
C ALA A 270 -12.01 -13.41 -7.66
N LEU A 271 -12.59 -14.51 -7.16
CA LEU A 271 -14.02 -14.77 -7.29
C LEU A 271 -14.86 -13.73 -6.53
N ILE A 272 -14.46 -13.36 -5.31
CA ILE A 272 -15.15 -12.31 -4.54
C ILE A 272 -15.15 -10.98 -5.31
N LEU A 273 -14.00 -10.60 -5.87
CA LEU A 273 -13.87 -9.39 -6.69
C LEU A 273 -14.79 -9.42 -7.91
N LEU A 274 -14.78 -10.52 -8.67
CA LEU A 274 -15.67 -10.67 -9.84
C LEU A 274 -17.14 -10.53 -9.43
N ARG A 275 -17.55 -11.20 -8.35
CA ARG A 275 -18.95 -11.17 -7.88
C ARG A 275 -19.35 -9.80 -7.36
N HIS A 276 -18.46 -9.11 -6.64
CA HIS A 276 -18.67 -7.74 -6.21
C HIS A 276 -18.91 -6.81 -7.42
N LEU A 277 -18.07 -6.92 -8.44
CA LEU A 277 -18.15 -6.12 -9.66
C LEU A 277 -19.41 -6.42 -10.48
N GLN A 278 -19.77 -7.70 -10.66
CA GLN A 278 -20.99 -8.10 -11.36
C GLN A 278 -22.25 -7.64 -10.61
N ALA A 279 -22.26 -7.69 -9.28
CA ALA A 279 -23.38 -7.17 -8.49
C ALA A 279 -23.54 -5.64 -8.61
N ARG A 280 -22.43 -4.90 -8.76
CA ARG A 280 -22.43 -3.44 -8.84
C ARG A 280 -22.69 -2.89 -10.25
N LEU A 281 -22.17 -3.57 -11.28
CA LEU A 281 -22.12 -3.08 -12.66
C LEU A 281 -22.94 -3.94 -13.65
N GLY A 282 -23.46 -5.08 -13.22
CA GLY A 282 -24.05 -6.10 -14.08
C GLY A 282 -23.00 -7.06 -14.66
N ASP A 283 -23.43 -8.18 -15.23
CA ASP A 283 -22.54 -9.30 -15.60
C ASP A 283 -21.43 -8.92 -16.59
N ILE A 284 -21.78 -8.23 -17.68
CA ILE A 284 -20.84 -7.90 -18.77
C ILE A 284 -19.89 -6.79 -18.35
N ALA A 285 -20.41 -5.67 -17.84
CA ALA A 285 -19.58 -4.54 -17.43
C ALA A 285 -18.74 -4.89 -16.20
N GLY A 286 -19.27 -5.68 -15.27
CA GLY A 286 -18.53 -6.21 -14.11
C GLY A 286 -17.38 -7.13 -14.52
N ALA A 287 -17.58 -8.03 -15.48
CA ALA A 287 -16.50 -8.87 -16.01
C ALA A 287 -15.41 -8.06 -16.72
N LYS A 288 -15.78 -7.00 -17.45
CA LYS A 288 -14.81 -6.07 -18.05
C LYS A 288 -13.98 -5.36 -16.98
N GLN A 289 -14.65 -4.73 -16.01
CA GLN A 289 -13.97 -4.05 -14.89
C GLN A 289 -13.06 -5.01 -14.11
N TYR A 290 -13.48 -6.26 -13.94
CA TYR A 290 -12.66 -7.30 -13.29
C TYR A 290 -11.35 -7.53 -14.06
N SER A 291 -11.42 -7.65 -15.39
CA SER A 291 -10.23 -7.79 -16.22
C SER A 291 -9.30 -6.58 -16.09
N ASP A 292 -9.87 -5.36 -16.04
CA ASP A 292 -9.11 -4.13 -15.88
C ASP A 292 -8.40 -4.07 -14.52
N VAL A 293 -9.09 -4.42 -13.43
CA VAL A 293 -8.52 -4.47 -12.07
C VAL A 293 -7.46 -5.57 -11.95
N ILE A 294 -7.67 -6.77 -12.49
CA ILE A 294 -6.66 -7.84 -12.42
C ILE A 294 -5.38 -7.48 -13.18
N THR A 295 -5.51 -6.74 -14.29
CA THR A 295 -4.35 -6.27 -15.07
C THR A 295 -3.44 -5.34 -14.25
N LEU A 296 -3.99 -4.65 -13.24
CA LEU A 296 -3.19 -3.82 -12.33
C LEU A 296 -2.09 -4.61 -11.63
N ILE A 297 -2.27 -5.91 -11.37
CA ILE A 297 -1.24 -6.72 -10.70
C ILE A 297 0.08 -6.62 -11.47
N GLY A 298 0.06 -6.90 -12.77
CA GLY A 298 1.24 -6.81 -13.63
C GLY A 298 1.79 -5.38 -13.73
N THR A 299 0.90 -4.38 -13.78
CA THR A 299 1.28 -2.98 -13.80
C THR A 299 1.99 -2.54 -12.51
N PHE A 300 1.55 -3.01 -11.34
CA PHE A 300 2.20 -2.69 -10.07
C PHE A 300 3.49 -3.50 -9.84
N PHE A 301 3.63 -4.69 -10.43
CA PHE A 301 4.95 -5.35 -10.54
C PHE A 301 5.95 -4.48 -11.31
N TYR A 302 5.51 -3.85 -12.41
CA TYR A 302 6.35 -2.91 -13.17
C TYR A 302 6.70 -1.68 -12.33
N PHE A 303 5.73 -1.05 -11.64
CA PHE A 303 6.05 0.11 -10.80
C PHE A 303 6.95 -0.22 -9.62
N ALA A 304 6.86 -1.41 -9.05
CA ALA A 304 7.81 -1.86 -8.03
C ALA A 304 9.24 -1.92 -8.57
N GLU A 305 9.43 -2.35 -9.81
CA GLU A 305 10.73 -2.32 -10.48
C GLU A 305 11.20 -0.88 -10.75
N CYS A 306 10.30 0.03 -11.17
CA CYS A 306 10.63 1.44 -11.30
C CYS A 306 11.09 2.06 -9.97
N HIS A 307 10.36 1.80 -8.88
CA HIS A 307 10.76 2.23 -7.54
C HIS A 307 12.17 1.73 -7.19
N LYS A 308 12.47 0.45 -7.39
CA LYS A 308 13.83 -0.09 -7.17
C LYS A 308 14.88 0.65 -7.99
N GLN A 309 14.62 0.88 -9.27
CA GLN A 309 15.53 1.60 -10.14
C GLN A 309 15.74 3.06 -9.73
N THR A 310 14.70 3.75 -9.21
CA THR A 310 14.86 5.11 -8.67
C THR A 310 15.75 5.19 -7.43
N HIS A 311 16.10 4.05 -6.83
CA HIS A 311 17.03 3.94 -5.70
C HIS A 311 18.44 3.49 -6.14
N ILE A 312 18.56 2.73 -7.23
CA ILE A 312 19.85 2.20 -7.72
C ILE A 312 20.53 3.16 -8.71
N ILE A 313 19.75 3.79 -9.59
CA ILE A 313 20.27 4.63 -10.66
C ILE A 313 20.32 6.06 -10.11
N PRO A 314 21.52 6.65 -9.87
CA PRO A 314 21.59 8.08 -9.60
C PRO A 314 20.87 8.79 -10.75
N PRO A 315 19.97 9.74 -10.46
CA PRO A 315 19.07 10.33 -11.43
C PRO A 315 19.83 10.59 -12.73
N VAL A 316 19.36 10.06 -13.87
CA VAL A 316 19.99 10.33 -15.18
C VAL A 316 20.08 11.85 -15.42
N GLU A 317 19.22 12.62 -14.75
CA GLU A 317 19.20 14.07 -14.61
C GLU A 317 20.49 14.66 -13.98
N MET A 318 21.21 13.91 -13.15
CA MET A 318 22.50 14.32 -12.59
C MET A 318 23.57 14.53 -13.67
N LYS A 319 23.48 13.84 -14.82
CA LYS A 319 24.38 14.11 -15.96
C LYS A 319 24.09 15.45 -16.65
N GLN A 320 22.91 16.04 -16.40
CA GLN A 320 22.52 17.36 -16.88
C GLN A 320 22.76 18.46 -15.83
N ALA A 321 22.97 18.08 -14.56
CA ALA A 321 23.35 19.01 -13.51
C ALA A 321 24.75 19.58 -13.76
N ASN A 322 24.97 20.80 -13.27
CA ASN A 322 26.29 21.42 -13.30
C ASN A 322 27.34 20.45 -12.71
N PRO A 323 28.46 20.16 -13.39
CA PRO A 323 29.49 19.22 -12.92
C PRO A 323 30.00 19.53 -11.51
N LEU A 324 30.02 20.80 -11.10
CA LEU A 324 30.40 21.25 -9.76
C LEU A 324 29.40 20.85 -8.66
N CYS A 325 28.15 20.56 -9.03
CA CYS A 325 27.08 20.19 -8.11
C CYS A 325 26.82 18.68 -8.06
N LEU A 326 27.33 17.93 -9.05
CA LEU A 326 27.12 16.50 -9.21
C LEU A 326 27.61 15.70 -8.00
N GLU A 327 28.79 16.03 -7.47
CA GLU A 327 29.39 15.32 -6.34
C GLU A 327 28.57 15.51 -5.04
N ASN A 328 28.06 16.73 -4.81
CA ASN A 328 27.23 17.03 -3.64
C ASN A 328 25.86 16.35 -3.73
N LEU A 329 25.26 16.33 -4.93
CA LEU A 329 24.01 15.61 -5.19
C LEU A 329 24.17 14.10 -5.00
N GLN A 330 25.26 13.52 -5.51
CA GLN A 330 25.54 12.08 -5.36
C GLN A 330 25.77 11.70 -3.89
N ARG A 331 26.55 12.50 -3.14
CA ARG A 331 26.75 12.28 -1.70
C ARG A 331 25.44 12.37 -0.92
N LEU A 332 24.60 13.35 -1.24
CA LEU A 332 23.31 13.55 -0.59
C LEU A 332 22.31 12.40 -0.89
N TYR A 333 22.32 11.88 -2.11
CA TYR A 333 21.52 10.71 -2.48
C TYR A 333 21.99 9.42 -1.79
N MET A 334 23.31 9.17 -1.77
CA MET A 334 23.89 7.98 -1.13
C MET A 334 23.72 7.98 0.40
N ASN A 335 23.78 9.16 1.04
CA ASN A 335 23.68 9.28 2.50
C ASN A 335 22.23 9.31 3.02
N SER A 336 21.21 9.43 2.15
CA SER A 336 19.80 9.56 2.55
C SER A 336 18.98 8.27 2.37
N THR A 337 19.60 7.17 1.92
CA THR A 337 18.91 5.89 1.72
C THR A 337 19.13 4.96 2.92
N PRO A 338 18.10 4.65 3.74
CA PRO A 338 18.19 3.67 4.81
C PRO A 338 18.76 2.32 4.36
N ARG A 339 19.65 1.70 5.17
CA ARG A 339 20.17 0.34 4.92
C ARG A 339 19.08 -0.72 4.73
N ILE A 340 17.92 -0.53 5.35
CA ILE A 340 16.78 -1.44 5.17
C ILE A 340 16.20 -1.34 3.76
N LEU A 341 16.26 -0.17 3.10
CA LEU A 341 15.87 -0.03 1.69
C LEU A 341 16.84 -0.79 0.78
N GLU A 342 18.15 -0.81 1.07
CA GLU A 342 19.10 -1.61 0.28
C GLU A 342 18.70 -3.09 0.31
N LYS A 343 18.27 -3.64 1.45
CA LYS A 343 17.83 -5.04 1.56
C LYS A 343 16.41 -5.30 1.05
N ILE A 344 15.57 -4.28 0.95
CA ILE A 344 14.20 -4.36 0.41
C ILE A 344 14.21 -4.24 -1.12
N LEU A 345 15.14 -3.47 -1.68
CA LEU A 345 15.16 -3.06 -3.07
C LEU A 345 16.19 -3.81 -3.93
N LEU A 346 17.33 -4.23 -3.34
CA LEU A 346 18.33 -5.11 -3.96
C LEU A 346 18.05 -6.57 -3.59
#